data_AF-A0A0J6S4Y1-F1
#
_entry.id   AF-A0A0J6S4Y1-F1
#
_cell.length_a   1.000
_cell.length_b   1.000
_cell.length_c   1.000
_cell.angle_alpha   90.00
_cell.angle_beta   90.00
_cell.angle_gamma   90.00
#
_symmetry.space_group_name_H-M   'P 1'
#
loop_
_entity.id
_entity.type
_entity.pdbx_description
1 polymer ?
#
loop_
_entity_poly.entity_id
_entity_poly.type
_entity_poly.pdbx_seq_one_letter_code
_entity_poly.pdbx_strand_id
1 'polypeptide(L)'
;MNTPYAWQTHAAPAGAVFDEGLRRHMLRVYNTMGLGLALTGLVALGVSSTPALYKPLFGTPLKYVVMLAPLAFIMVLSFRADRISAGTAHALFWTFCGVMGLSLASIFLVFTGTSIARTFFITAAMFGATSLYGYTTKRDLSRMGSFL
;
A
#
# COMPACT_ATOMS: atom_id res chain seq x y z
N MET A 1 -36.31 45.12 34.00
CA MET A 1 -34.88 44.74 34.08
C MET A 1 -34.68 43.57 33.13
N ASN A 2 -34.04 43.82 31.99
CA ASN A 2 -33.75 42.82 30.96
C ASN A 2 -32.52 42.02 31.37
N THR A 3 -32.64 40.71 31.55
CA THR A 3 -31.50 39.79 31.61
C THR A 3 -31.29 39.20 30.22
N PRO A 4 -30.29 39.65 29.44
CA PRO A 4 -29.92 38.94 28.23
C PRO A 4 -29.18 37.66 28.65
N TYR A 5 -29.83 36.52 28.44
CA TYR A 5 -29.20 35.21 28.55
C TYR A 5 -28.14 35.09 27.45
N ALA A 6 -26.88 35.03 27.87
CA ALA A 6 -25.74 34.74 27.02
C ALA A 6 -25.81 33.26 26.59
N TRP A 7 -26.36 33.00 25.41
CA TRP A 7 -26.14 31.74 24.70
C TRP A 7 -24.90 31.88 23.82
N GLN A 8 -23.72 31.98 24.44
CA GLN A 8 -22.47 31.64 23.76
C GLN A 8 -22.28 30.12 23.81
N THR A 9 -23.04 29.39 22.99
CA THR A 9 -22.65 28.05 22.60
C THR A 9 -21.63 28.17 21.48
N HIS A 10 -20.36 28.22 21.83
CA HIS A 10 -19.30 27.79 20.92
C HIS A 10 -19.43 26.26 20.73
N ALA A 11 -20.39 25.84 19.91
CA ALA A 11 -20.33 24.54 19.29
C ALA A 11 -19.11 24.56 18.36
N ALA A 12 -17.96 24.10 18.86
CA ALA A 12 -16.85 23.73 18.00
C ALA A 12 -17.41 22.77 16.93
N PRO A 13 -17.14 23.00 15.63
CA PRO A 13 -17.83 22.31 14.56
C PRO A 13 -17.41 20.84 14.58
N ALA A 14 -18.26 19.97 15.12
CA ALA A 14 -18.01 18.53 15.20
C ALA A 14 -17.58 17.97 13.83
N GLY A 15 -18.16 18.47 12.73
CA GLY A 15 -17.80 18.12 11.35
C GLY A 15 -16.34 18.40 10.97
N ALA A 16 -15.72 19.50 11.44
CA ALA A 16 -14.33 19.80 11.13
C ALA A 16 -13.35 18.87 11.88
N VAL A 17 -13.73 18.41 13.07
CA VAL A 17 -12.93 17.46 13.86
C VAL A 17 -12.98 16.05 13.27
N PHE A 18 -14.14 15.62 12.75
CA PHE A 18 -14.27 14.34 12.05
C PHE A 18 -13.48 14.29 10.74
N ASP A 19 -13.51 15.36 9.94
CA ASP A 19 -12.76 15.47 8.68
C ASP A 19 -11.24 15.43 8.92
N GLU A 20 -10.76 16.19 9.92
CA GLU A 20 -9.34 16.20 10.30
C GLU A 20 -8.85 14.85 10.86
N GLY A 21 -9.73 14.10 11.54
CA GLY A 21 -9.46 12.74 12.03
C GLY A 21 -9.35 11.73 10.89
N LEU A 22 -10.31 11.75 9.96
CA LEU A 22 -10.32 10.88 8.79
C LEU A 22 -9.13 11.17 7.87
N ARG A 23 -8.82 12.44 7.63
CA ARG A 23 -7.66 12.87 6.86
C ARG A 23 -6.36 12.37 7.47
N ARG A 24 -6.16 12.52 8.77
CA ARG A 24 -4.97 11.99 9.47
C ARG A 24 -4.89 10.47 9.37
N HIS A 25 -6.01 9.77 9.46
CA HIS A 25 -6.06 8.33 9.28
C HIS A 25 -5.64 7.92 7.85
N MET A 26 -6.23 8.54 6.82
CA MET A 26 -5.90 8.27 5.42
C MET A 26 -4.42 8.57 5.11
N LEU A 27 -3.90 9.72 5.56
CA LEU A 27 -2.48 10.05 5.38
C LEU A 27 -1.55 9.02 6.00
N ARG A 28 -1.90 8.51 7.19
CA ARG A 28 -1.12 7.43 7.83
C ARG A 28 -1.15 6.16 6.99
N VAL A 29 -2.31 5.78 6.44
CA VAL A 29 -2.44 4.60 5.57
C VAL A 29 -1.60 4.77 4.31
N TYR A 30 -1.70 5.90 3.61
CA TYR A 30 -0.92 6.17 2.40
C TYR A 30 0.59 6.14 2.66
N ASN A 31 1.06 6.79 3.74
CA ASN A 31 2.47 6.75 4.10
C ASN A 31 2.94 5.32 4.43
N THR A 32 2.12 4.55 5.14
CA THR A 32 2.46 3.16 5.48
C THR A 32 2.57 2.29 4.23
N MET A 33 1.63 2.42 3.28
CA MET A 33 1.66 1.70 2.01
C MET A 33 2.85 2.12 1.13
N GLY A 34 3.13 3.42 1.07
CA GLY A 34 4.29 3.95 0.35
C GLY A 34 5.61 3.43 0.90
N LEU A 35 5.76 3.38 2.23
CA LEU A 35 6.93 2.79 2.88
C LEU A 35 7.03 1.29 2.64
N GLY A 36 5.92 0.56 2.66
CA GLY A 36 5.89 -0.87 2.32
C GLY A 36 6.33 -1.13 0.88
N LEU A 37 5.90 -0.29 -0.07
CA LEU A 37 6.33 -0.36 -1.46
C LEU A 37 7.84 -0.06 -1.60
N ALA A 38 8.33 0.96 -0.90
CA ALA A 38 9.76 1.28 -0.89
C ALA A 38 10.60 0.11 -0.33
N LEU A 39 10.17 -0.48 0.79
CA LEU A 39 10.81 -1.68 1.35
C LEU A 39 10.82 -2.83 0.35
N THR A 40 9.70 -3.09 -0.31
CA THR A 40 9.56 -4.13 -1.34
C THR A 40 10.59 -3.93 -2.45
N GLY A 41 10.73 -2.70 -2.96
CA GLY A 41 11.72 -2.35 -3.97
C GLY A 41 13.17 -2.53 -3.48
N LEU A 42 13.47 -2.12 -2.25
CA LEU A 42 14.80 -2.27 -1.64
C LEU A 42 15.19 -3.74 -1.47
N VAL A 43 14.26 -4.59 -1.01
CA VAL A 43 14.49 -6.03 -0.89
C VAL A 43 14.73 -6.65 -2.28
N ALA A 44 13.89 -6.30 -3.26
CA ALA A 44 14.04 -6.79 -4.63
C ALA A 44 15.41 -6.42 -5.23
N LEU A 45 15.81 -5.16 -5.08
CA LEU A 45 17.12 -4.66 -5.49
C LEU A 45 18.25 -5.41 -4.76
N GLY A 46 18.22 -5.47 -3.44
CA GLY A 46 19.28 -6.13 -2.64
C GLY A 46 19.48 -7.60 -3.00
N VAL A 47 18.39 -8.35 -3.21
CA VAL A 47 18.44 -9.75 -3.65
C VAL A 47 19.02 -9.86 -5.06
N SER A 48 18.50 -9.08 -6.01
CA SER A 48 18.93 -9.14 -7.41
C SER A 48 20.39 -8.69 -7.63
N SER A 49 20.89 -7.76 -6.81
CA SER A 49 22.26 -7.28 -6.86
C SER A 49 23.28 -8.22 -6.19
N THR A 50 22.83 -9.24 -5.46
CA THR A 50 23.71 -10.13 -4.68
C THR A 50 23.70 -11.55 -5.26
N PRO A 51 24.74 -11.97 -6.02
CA PRO A 51 24.80 -13.30 -6.63
C PRO A 51 24.64 -14.47 -5.66
N ALA A 52 25.14 -14.34 -4.44
CA ALA A 52 24.99 -15.36 -3.41
C ALA A 52 23.53 -15.57 -2.97
N LEU A 53 22.67 -14.56 -3.13
CA LEU A 53 21.25 -14.65 -2.81
C LEU A 53 20.44 -15.15 -4.00
N TYR A 54 20.56 -14.51 -5.16
CA TYR A 54 19.66 -14.82 -6.27
C TYR A 54 19.99 -16.14 -6.99
N LYS A 55 21.25 -16.58 -7.06
CA LYS A 55 21.61 -17.82 -7.76
C LYS A 55 20.94 -19.07 -7.18
N PRO A 56 20.99 -19.33 -5.86
CA PRO A 56 20.30 -20.51 -5.29
C PRO A 56 18.78 -20.39 -5.36
N LEU A 57 18.22 -19.18 -5.26
CA LEU A 57 16.78 -18.95 -5.29
C LEU A 57 16.19 -19.11 -6.70
N PHE A 58 16.80 -18.49 -7.70
CA PHE A 58 16.24 -18.38 -9.06
C PHE A 58 16.90 -19.33 -10.07
N GLY A 59 18.08 -19.85 -9.77
CA GLY A 59 18.77 -20.85 -10.60
C GLY A 59 18.32 -22.30 -10.36
N THR A 60 17.49 -22.53 -9.34
CA THR A 60 16.96 -23.86 -8.99
C THR A 60 15.43 -23.89 -9.12
N PRO A 61 14.77 -25.06 -9.05
CA PRO A 61 13.31 -25.16 -8.98
C PRO A 61 12.68 -24.39 -7.80
N LEU A 62 13.48 -23.95 -6.82
CA LEU A 62 13.02 -23.11 -5.71
C LEU A 62 12.40 -21.79 -6.18
N LYS A 63 12.71 -21.34 -7.41
CA LYS A 63 12.12 -20.15 -8.03
C LYS A 63 10.58 -20.16 -8.02
N TYR A 64 9.97 -21.33 -8.19
CA TYR A 64 8.51 -21.46 -8.20
C TYR A 64 7.93 -21.23 -6.80
N VAL A 65 8.63 -21.69 -5.76
CA VAL A 65 8.23 -21.44 -4.37
C VAL A 65 8.32 -19.95 -4.08
N VAL A 66 9.41 -19.29 -4.47
CA VAL A 66 9.60 -17.85 -4.26
C VAL A 66 8.53 -17.03 -5.01
N MET A 67 8.21 -17.42 -6.23
CA MET A 67 7.20 -16.75 -7.07
C MET A 67 5.77 -16.93 -6.53
N LEU A 68 5.44 -18.10 -5.98
CA LEU A 68 4.12 -18.40 -5.42
C LEU A 68 3.99 -18.03 -3.94
N ALA A 69 5.08 -17.72 -3.25
CA ALA A 69 5.08 -17.39 -1.83
C ALA A 69 4.13 -16.25 -1.48
N PRO A 70 4.04 -15.13 -2.23
CA PRO A 70 3.10 -14.08 -1.89
C PRO A 70 1.63 -14.48 -2.07
N LEU A 71 1.34 -15.31 -3.09
CA LEU A 71 -0.01 -15.85 -3.29
C LEU A 71 -0.41 -16.77 -2.13
N ALA A 72 0.49 -17.67 -1.72
CA ALA A 72 0.29 -18.53 -0.57
C ALA A 72 0.11 -17.73 0.72
N PHE A 73 0.88 -16.65 0.90
CA PHE A 73 0.77 -15.76 2.05
C PHE A 73 -0.63 -15.12 2.15
N ILE A 74 -1.15 -14.60 1.03
CA ILE A 74 -2.50 -14.01 0.98
C ILE A 74 -3.56 -15.10 1.21
N MET A 75 -3.42 -16.27 0.61
CA MET A 75 -4.34 -17.38 0.81
C MET A 75 -4.47 -17.77 2.29
N VAL A 76 -3.35 -17.85 3.01
CA VAL A 76 -3.35 -18.14 4.45
C VAL A 76 -3.98 -17.00 5.26
N LEU A 77 -3.70 -15.75 4.90
CA LEU A 77 -4.31 -14.58 5.53
C LEU A 77 -5.83 -14.58 5.36
N SER A 78 -6.35 -14.93 4.18
CA SER A 78 -7.80 -14.98 3.91
C SER A 78 -8.55 -15.91 4.85
N PHE A 79 -7.96 -17.03 5.27
CA PHE A 79 -8.59 -17.96 6.22
C PHE A 79 -8.53 -17.48 7.68
N ARG A 80 -7.66 -16.51 7.99
CA ARG A 80 -7.36 -16.08 9.35
C ARG A 80 -7.76 -14.63 9.63
N ALA A 81 -8.20 -13.90 8.62
CA ALA A 81 -8.38 -12.45 8.64
C ALA A 81 -9.24 -11.96 9.82
N ASP A 82 -10.34 -12.66 10.12
CA ASP A 82 -11.30 -12.28 11.15
C ASP A 82 -10.76 -12.34 12.59
N ARG A 83 -9.59 -12.97 12.81
CA ARG A 83 -8.98 -13.16 14.13
C ARG A 83 -7.64 -12.45 14.32
N ILE A 84 -7.22 -11.60 13.39
CA ILE A 84 -5.92 -10.94 13.44
C ILE A 84 -6.03 -9.62 14.22
N SER A 85 -5.18 -9.47 15.24
CA SER A 85 -5.05 -8.19 15.97
C SER A 85 -4.40 -7.10 15.11
N ALA A 86 -4.67 -5.83 15.39
CA ALA A 86 -4.08 -4.71 14.65
C ALA A 86 -2.53 -4.73 14.65
N GLY A 87 -1.90 -5.14 15.76
CA GLY A 87 -0.44 -5.25 15.85
C GLY A 87 0.10 -6.39 14.98
N THR A 88 -0.58 -7.54 15.00
CA THR A 88 -0.23 -8.69 14.14
C THR A 88 -0.41 -8.35 12.66
N ALA A 89 -1.46 -7.61 12.29
CA ALA A 89 -1.68 -7.17 10.91
C ALA A 89 -0.54 -6.27 10.40
N HIS A 90 -0.04 -5.35 11.23
CA HIS A 90 1.12 -4.53 10.86
C HIS A 90 2.39 -5.37 10.67
N ALA A 91 2.65 -6.33 11.56
CA ALA A 91 3.80 -7.22 11.41
C ALA A 91 3.71 -8.04 10.12
N LEU A 92 2.54 -8.63 9.85
CA LEU A 92 2.27 -9.40 8.64
C LEU A 92 2.39 -8.55 7.38
N PHE A 93 1.98 -7.28 7.41
CA PHE A 93 2.18 -6.34 6.31
C PHE A 93 3.66 -6.18 5.98
N TRP A 94 4.51 -5.90 6.97
CA TRP A 94 5.95 -5.74 6.73
C TRP A 94 6.62 -7.04 6.26
N THR A 95 6.23 -8.19 6.82
CA THR A 95 6.68 -9.50 6.33
C THR A 95 6.25 -9.72 4.88
N PHE A 96 4.99 -9.40 4.56
CA PHE A 96 4.46 -9.50 3.20
C PHE A 96 5.23 -8.62 2.21
N CYS A 97 5.56 -7.38 2.57
CA CYS A 97 6.41 -6.51 1.75
C CYS A 97 7.78 -7.14 1.47
N GLY A 98 8.40 -7.78 2.46
CA GLY A 98 9.65 -8.51 2.27
C GLY A 98 9.51 -9.70 1.33
N VAL A 99 8.48 -10.53 1.51
CA VAL A 99 8.21 -11.71 0.65
C VAL A 99 7.87 -11.28 -0.78
N MET A 100 7.07 -10.24 -0.94
CA MET A 100 6.78 -9.62 -2.25
C MET A 100 8.07 -9.10 -2.90
N GLY A 101 8.94 -8.44 -2.15
CA GLY A 101 10.21 -7.93 -2.66
C GLY A 101 11.12 -9.06 -3.14
N LEU A 102 11.21 -10.14 -2.35
CA LEU A 102 11.94 -11.35 -2.74
C LEU A 102 11.41 -11.93 -4.05
N SER A 103 10.09 -12.03 -4.21
CA SER A 103 9.45 -12.51 -5.45
C SER A 103 9.74 -11.60 -6.65
N LEU A 104 9.63 -10.27 -6.47
CA LEU A 104 9.85 -9.27 -7.52
C LEU A 104 11.33 -9.09 -7.89
N ALA A 105 12.28 -9.60 -7.10
CA ALA A 105 13.70 -9.59 -7.44
C ALA A 105 13.98 -10.21 -8.82
N SER A 106 13.17 -11.19 -9.24
CA SER A 106 13.24 -11.80 -10.57
C SER A 106 13.11 -10.80 -11.73
N ILE A 107 12.33 -9.72 -11.56
CA ILE A 107 12.15 -8.69 -12.58
C ILE A 107 13.48 -7.99 -12.87
N PHE A 108 14.27 -7.68 -11.84
CA PHE A 108 15.58 -7.05 -11.99
C PHE A 108 16.63 -7.95 -12.66
N LEU A 109 16.41 -9.27 -12.68
CA LEU A 109 17.30 -10.23 -13.35
C LEU A 109 16.96 -10.41 -14.83
N VAL A 110 15.71 -10.17 -15.22
CA VAL A 110 15.22 -10.41 -16.59
C VAL A 110 15.11 -9.13 -17.40
N PHE A 111 14.74 -8.02 -16.77
CA PHE A 111 14.52 -6.73 -17.43
C PHE A 111 15.64 -5.73 -17.15
N THR A 112 15.81 -4.77 -18.08
CA THR A 112 16.80 -3.70 -17.92
C THR A 112 16.32 -2.65 -16.92
N GLY A 113 17.27 -2.00 -16.23
CA GLY A 113 16.96 -0.90 -15.31
C GLY A 113 16.15 0.23 -15.95
N THR A 114 16.44 0.58 -17.21
CA THR A 114 15.66 1.56 -17.97
C THR A 114 14.20 1.15 -18.12
N SER A 115 13.91 -0.12 -18.42
CA SER A 115 12.54 -0.61 -18.60
C SER A 115 11.77 -0.63 -17.28
N ILE A 116 12.45 -1.01 -16.19
CA ILE A 116 11.90 -1.00 -14.82
C ILE A 116 11.58 0.43 -14.40
N ALA A 117 12.54 1.35 -14.51
CA ALA A 117 12.35 2.75 -14.13
C ALA A 117 11.23 3.40 -14.93
N ARG A 118 11.20 3.18 -16.26
CA ARG A 118 10.15 3.70 -17.13
C ARG A 118 8.76 3.19 -16.71
N THR A 119 8.61 1.88 -16.48
CA THR A 119 7.33 1.29 -16.04
C THR A 119 6.91 1.82 -14.68
N PHE A 120 7.85 1.96 -13.74
CA PHE A 120 7.58 2.55 -12.42
C PHE A 120 7.06 3.98 -12.53
N PHE A 121 7.74 4.86 -13.28
CA PHE A 121 7.30 6.25 -13.39
C PHE A 121 5.99 6.40 -14.15
N ILE A 122 5.73 5.57 -15.17
CA ILE A 122 4.43 5.55 -15.87
C ILE A 122 3.31 5.17 -14.90
N THR A 123 3.48 4.08 -14.15
CA THR A 123 2.46 3.61 -13.19
C THR A 123 2.27 4.59 -12.03
N ALA A 124 3.34 5.16 -11.50
CA ALA A 124 3.29 6.19 -10.46
C ALA A 124 2.58 7.47 -10.95
N ALA A 125 2.88 7.93 -12.18
CA ALA A 125 2.21 9.07 -12.77
C ALA A 125 0.71 8.79 -13.00
N MET A 126 0.36 7.60 -13.49
CA MET A 126 -1.05 7.20 -13.64
C MET A 126 -1.78 7.18 -12.29
N PHE A 127 -1.20 6.53 -11.28
CA PHE A 127 -1.78 6.49 -9.93
C PHE A 127 -1.93 7.90 -9.34
N GLY A 128 -0.91 8.76 -9.49
CA GLY A 128 -0.98 10.14 -9.03
C GLY A 128 -2.06 10.94 -9.74
N ALA A 129 -2.16 10.81 -11.07
CA ALA A 129 -3.18 11.48 -11.87
C ALA A 129 -4.60 11.02 -11.50
N THR A 130 -4.83 9.71 -11.35
CA THR A 130 -6.14 9.17 -10.97
C THR A 130 -6.48 9.48 -9.52
N SER A 131 -5.51 9.49 -8.61
CA SER A 131 -5.71 9.89 -7.21
C SER A 131 -6.10 11.37 -7.11
N LEU A 132 -5.41 12.25 -7.85
CA LEU A 132 -5.76 13.66 -7.92
C LEU A 132 -7.14 13.87 -8.54
N TYR A 133 -7.46 13.13 -9.62
CA TYR A 133 -8.77 13.16 -10.22
C TYR A 133 -9.87 12.73 -9.25
N GLY A 134 -9.67 11.61 -8.53
CA GLY A 134 -10.61 11.12 -7.51
C GLY A 134 -10.82 12.10 -6.36
N TYR A 135 -9.79 12.88 -5.98
CA TYR A 135 -9.89 13.90 -4.93
C TYR A 135 -10.56 15.20 -5.40
N THR A 136 -10.39 15.59 -6.66
CA THR A 136 -10.84 16.89 -7.18
C THR A 136 -12.17 16.83 -7.92
N THR A 137 -12.56 15.66 -8.43
CA THR A 137 -13.80 15.50 -9.17
C THR A 137 -15.01 15.57 -8.24
N LYS A 138 -16.07 16.25 -8.69
CA LYS A 138 -17.37 16.32 -8.00
C LYS A 138 -18.36 15.26 -8.47
N ARG A 139 -17.95 14.43 -9.44
CA ARG A 139 -18.77 13.33 -9.94
C ARG A 139 -18.83 12.23 -8.90
N ASP A 140 -20.04 11.73 -8.66
CA ASP A 140 -20.23 10.52 -7.88
C ASP A 140 -19.71 9.30 -8.67
N LEU A 141 -18.60 8.74 -8.20
CA LEU A 141 -17.92 7.59 -8.79
C LEU A 141 -18.50 6.25 -8.31
N SER A 142 -19.48 6.25 -7.38
CA SER A 142 -20.10 5.02 -6.87
C SER A 142 -20.70 4.15 -7.97
N ARG A 143 -21.19 4.76 -9.06
CA ARG A 143 -21.73 4.07 -10.24
C ARG A 143 -20.70 3.28 -11.04
N MET A 144 -19.41 3.60 -10.91
CA MET A 144 -18.35 2.80 -11.56
C MET A 144 -18.10 1.49 -10.81
N GLY A 145 -18.41 1.43 -9.51
CA GLY A 145 -18.23 0.23 -8.68
C GLY A 145 -19.17 -0.92 -9.04
N SER A 146 -20.35 -0.66 -9.63
CA SER A 146 -21.25 -1.74 -10.09
C SER A 146 -20.81 -2.37 -11.42
N PHE A 147 -19.80 -1.81 -12.08
CA PHE A 147 -19.28 -2.29 -13.36
C PHE A 147 -17.97 -3.10 -13.22
N LEU A 148 -17.24 -2.93 -12.10
CA LEU A 148 -15.95 -3.57 -11.81
C LEU A 148 -16.12 -4.77 -10.87
#